data_AF-A0A259P036-F1
#
_entry.id   AF-A0A259P036-F1
#
_cell.length_a   1.000
_cell.length_b   1.000
_cell.length_c   1.000
_cell.angle_alpha   90.00
_cell.angle_beta   90.00
_cell.angle_gamma   90.00
#
_symmetry.space_group_name_H-M   'P 1'
#
loop_
_entity.id
_entity.type
_entity.pdbx_description
1 polymer ?
#
loop_
_entity_poly.entity_id
_entity_poly.type
_entity_poly.pdbx_seq_one_letter_code
_entity_poly.pdbx_strand_id
1 'polypeptide(L)'
;MRLGLLTILFLIEALFTQSVFAASDNVVLKPIQVAPNTYFVQGRPEMGNSENQNFISNAGFVVTPKGVVVIDALGSPILAKKLLQEIKKVTSQKVVAVIVTHYHADHVYGLQEFKKIGAKI
;
A
#
# COMPACT_ATOMS: atom_id res chain seq x y z
N MET A 1 15.39 -36.12 -49.06
CA MET A 1 15.40 -34.73 -48.57
C MET A 1 14.02 -34.36 -48.08
N ARG A 2 13.81 -34.21 -46.77
CA ARG A 2 12.77 -33.38 -46.11
C ARG A 2 12.84 -33.60 -44.59
N LEU A 3 14.06 -33.49 -44.07
CA LEU A 3 14.32 -33.31 -42.64
C LEU A 3 14.39 -31.78 -42.47
N GLY A 4 13.36 -31.13 -41.93
CA GLY A 4 13.44 -29.67 -41.80
C GLY A 4 12.21 -28.88 -41.38
N LEU A 5 11.04 -29.49 -41.17
CA LEU A 5 9.84 -28.69 -40.82
C LEU A 5 9.33 -28.88 -39.38
N LEU A 6 9.73 -29.95 -38.69
CA LEU A 6 9.28 -30.21 -37.31
C LEU A 6 10.18 -29.60 -36.22
N THR A 7 11.40 -29.18 -36.55
CA THR A 7 12.32 -28.56 -35.58
C THR A 7 12.13 -27.05 -35.44
N ILE A 8 11.41 -26.40 -36.36
CA ILE A 8 11.19 -24.95 -36.36
C ILE A 8 10.03 -24.56 -35.43
N LEU A 9 9.10 -25.48 -35.13
CA LEU A 9 7.93 -25.16 -34.31
C LEU A 9 8.21 -25.11 -32.80
N PHE A 10 9.26 -25.77 -32.31
CA PHE A 10 9.66 -25.72 -30.89
C PHE A 10 10.56 -24.52 -30.53
N LEU A 11 11.10 -23.79 -31.51
CA LEU A 11 12.00 -22.67 -31.26
C LEU A 11 11.30 -21.32 -31.05
N ILE A 12 10.00 -21.22 -31.36
CA ILE A 12 9.25 -19.95 -31.28
C ILE A 12 8.59 -19.75 -29.91
N GLU A 13 8.35 -20.81 -29.12
CA GLU A 13 7.78 -20.67 -27.77
C GLU A 13 8.76 -20.16 -26.70
N ALA A 14 10.07 -20.17 -26.99
CA ALA A 14 11.11 -19.76 -26.06
C ALA A 14 11.33 -18.22 -25.98
N LEU A 15 10.58 -17.41 -26.74
CA LEU A 15 10.87 -15.97 -26.91
C LEU A 15 9.90 -15.00 -26.22
N PHE A 16 8.97 -15.50 -25.39
CA PHE A 16 8.08 -14.63 -24.61
C PHE A 16 8.38 -14.67 -23.10
N THR A 17 9.63 -14.42 -22.71
CA THR A 17 9.91 -13.83 -21.40
C THR A 17 9.53 -12.35 -21.44
N GLN A 18 8.25 -12.06 -21.20
CA GLN A 18 7.86 -10.68 -20.88
C GLN A 18 8.46 -10.31 -19.53
N SER A 19 9.53 -9.52 -19.56
CA SER A 19 10.04 -8.84 -18.37
C SER A 19 8.95 -7.90 -17.85
N VAL A 20 8.24 -8.33 -16.80
CA VAL A 20 7.35 -7.44 -16.05
C VAL A 20 8.25 -6.45 -15.32
N PHE A 21 8.41 -5.24 -15.88
CA PHE A 21 9.02 -4.14 -15.17
C PHE A 21 8.09 -3.80 -13.98
N ALA A 22 8.44 -4.28 -12.80
CA ALA A 22 7.83 -3.79 -11.57
C ALA A 22 8.17 -2.30 -11.46
N ALA A 23 7.16 -1.43 -11.36
CA ALA A 23 7.37 -0.03 -11.03
C ALA A 23 8.21 0.06 -9.74
N SER A 24 9.28 0.85 -9.77
CA SER A 24 10.16 1.02 -8.61
C SER A 24 9.36 1.61 -7.44
N ASP A 25 9.26 0.85 -6.35
CA ASP A 25 8.50 1.27 -5.18
C ASP A 25 9.28 2.31 -4.34
N ASN A 26 9.20 3.58 -4.73
CA ASN A 26 10.01 4.66 -4.14
C ASN A 26 9.25 5.52 -3.12
N VAL A 27 7.97 5.24 -2.87
CA VAL A 27 7.17 6.07 -1.95
C VAL A 27 7.45 5.67 -0.51
N VAL A 28 8.11 6.55 0.24
CA VAL A 28 8.40 6.34 1.68
C VAL A 28 7.37 7.07 2.52
N LEU A 29 6.72 6.34 3.44
CA LEU A 29 5.88 6.93 4.47
C LEU A 29 6.75 7.26 5.67
N LYS A 30 6.70 8.51 6.13
CA LYS A 30 7.40 8.97 7.33
C LYS A 30 6.38 9.46 8.35
N PRO A 31 6.08 8.68 9.40
CA PRO A 31 5.24 9.17 10.48
C PRO A 31 5.87 10.37 11.18
N ILE A 32 5.06 11.42 11.36
CA ILE A 32 5.39 12.62 12.11
C ILE A 32 4.62 12.55 13.41
N GLN A 33 5.33 12.55 14.54
CA GLN A 33 4.70 12.59 15.86
C GLN A 33 4.20 14.02 16.15
N VAL A 34 2.91 14.15 16.44
CA VAL A 34 2.28 15.45 16.74
C VAL A 34 1.89 15.61 18.21
N ALA A 35 1.79 14.50 18.94
CA ALA A 35 1.57 14.45 20.38
C ALA A 35 2.05 13.10 20.92
N PRO A 36 2.12 12.88 22.25
CA PRO A 36 2.37 11.55 22.80
C PRO A 36 1.47 10.49 22.14
N ASN A 37 2.07 9.42 21.64
CA ASN A 37 1.37 8.29 21.00
C ASN A 37 0.52 8.63 19.75
N THR A 38 0.68 9.83 19.18
CA THR A 38 -0.16 10.35 18.09
C THR A 38 0.71 10.77 16.91
N TYR A 39 0.41 10.20 15.74
CA TYR A 39 1.23 10.35 14.54
C TYR A 39 0.36 10.57 13.31
N PHE A 40 0.94 11.19 12.28
CA PHE A 40 0.36 11.17 10.94
C PHE A 40 1.43 11.01 9.87
N VAL A 41 1.05 10.51 8.70
CA VAL A 41 1.88 10.54 7.49
C VAL A 41 1.35 11.63 6.57
N GLN A 42 2.25 12.43 6.00
CA GLN A 42 1.89 13.55 5.15
C GLN A 42 1.88 13.15 3.66
N GLY A 43 0.73 13.28 3.01
CA GLY A 43 0.58 13.09 1.57
C GLY A 43 1.26 14.20 0.76
N ARG A 44 1.49 13.93 -0.52
CA ARG A 44 2.11 14.88 -1.46
C ARG A 44 1.03 15.82 -2.03
N PRO A 45 1.29 17.13 -2.14
CA PRO A 45 0.34 18.09 -2.72
C PRO A 45 0.37 18.03 -4.26
N GLU A 46 -0.01 16.90 -4.83
CA GLU A 46 0.03 16.61 -6.27
C GLU A 46 -1.15 15.73 -6.70
N MET A 47 -1.34 15.54 -8.01
CA MET A 47 -2.37 14.64 -8.53
C MET A 47 -2.00 13.17 -8.33
N GLY A 48 -2.98 12.35 -7.96
CA GLY A 48 -2.81 10.91 -7.82
C GLY A 48 -2.45 10.24 -9.14
N ASN A 49 -1.39 9.44 -9.14
CA ASN A 49 -0.94 8.66 -10.29
C ASN A 49 -0.25 7.37 -9.84
N SER A 50 0.18 6.55 -10.79
CA SER A 50 0.84 5.27 -10.50
C SER A 50 2.21 5.44 -9.82
N GLU A 51 2.96 6.50 -10.14
CA GLU A 51 4.31 6.75 -9.59
C GLU A 51 4.25 7.11 -8.10
N ASN A 52 3.27 7.92 -7.71
CA ASN A 52 3.05 8.29 -6.31
C ASN A 52 2.12 7.33 -5.56
N GLN A 53 1.63 6.27 -6.21
CA GLN A 53 0.74 5.26 -5.62
C GLN A 53 -0.55 5.85 -5.04
N ASN A 54 -0.96 7.03 -5.52
CA ASN A 54 -2.03 7.84 -4.95
C ASN A 54 -1.75 8.34 -3.51
N PHE A 55 -0.49 8.63 -3.18
CA PHE A 55 -0.09 9.18 -1.87
C PHE A 55 -0.29 10.69 -1.80
N ILE A 56 -1.55 11.11 -1.90
CA ILE A 56 -1.96 12.50 -2.04
C ILE A 56 -2.73 13.05 -0.83
N SER A 57 -2.94 12.21 0.18
CA SER A 57 -3.69 12.53 1.39
C SER A 57 -2.95 12.08 2.64
N ASN A 58 -3.32 12.68 3.77
CA ASN A 58 -2.77 12.34 5.07
C ASN A 58 -3.53 11.15 5.67
N ALA A 59 -2.83 10.34 6.47
CA ALA A 59 -3.47 9.38 7.37
C ALA A 59 -2.86 9.50 8.76
N GLY A 60 -3.69 9.34 9.78
CA GLY A 60 -3.31 9.43 11.19
C GLY A 60 -3.31 8.07 11.88
N PHE A 61 -2.59 7.94 12.99
CA PHE A 61 -2.81 6.85 13.93
C PHE A 61 -2.49 7.25 15.37
N VAL A 62 -3.22 6.62 16.30
CA VAL A 62 -3.07 6.83 17.75
C VAL A 62 -2.86 5.48 18.42
N VAL A 63 -1.80 5.36 19.21
CA VAL A 63 -1.53 4.18 20.04
C VAL A 63 -2.30 4.32 21.35
N THR A 64 -3.31 3.49 21.56
CA THR A 64 -4.15 3.48 22.77
C THR A 64 -3.82 2.25 23.64
N PRO A 65 -4.35 2.14 24.88
CA PRO A 65 -4.20 0.93 25.69
C PRO A 65 -4.89 -0.33 25.11
N LYS A 66 -5.85 -0.16 24.20
CA LYS A 66 -6.60 -1.28 23.59
C LYS A 66 -6.09 -1.67 22.20
N GLY A 67 -5.11 -0.96 21.67
CA GLY A 67 -4.62 -1.11 20.30
C GLY A 67 -4.50 0.22 19.56
N VAL A 68 -4.09 0.14 18.30
CA VAL A 68 -3.91 1.30 17.43
C VAL A 68 -5.22 1.62 16.72
N VAL A 69 -5.62 2.89 16.75
CA VAL A 69 -6.71 3.44 15.93
C VAL A 69 -6.08 4.21 14.78
N VAL A 70 -6.44 3.86 13.55
CA VAL A 70 -6.00 4.55 12.33
C VAL A 70 -7.10 5.49 11.86
N ILE A 71 -6.72 6.63 11.30
CA ILE A 71 -7.61 7.60 10.67
C ILE A 71 -7.24 7.62 9.19
N ASP A 72 -8.18 7.17 8.35
CA ASP A 72 -8.07 6.97 6.90
C ASP A 72 -7.06 5.92 6.45
N ALA A 73 -7.37 5.25 5.33
CA ALA A 73 -6.65 4.07 4.86
C ALA A 73 -5.64 4.33 3.73
N LEU A 74 -5.44 5.61 3.36
CA LEU A 74 -4.66 6.05 2.20
C LEU A 74 -5.23 5.58 0.85
N GLY A 75 -4.71 6.17 -0.23
CA GLY A 75 -5.24 6.05 -1.58
C GLY A 75 -4.94 4.76 -2.33
N SER A 76 -4.29 3.78 -1.71
CA SER A 76 -4.02 2.47 -2.32
C SER A 76 -3.67 1.38 -1.30
N PRO A 77 -3.85 0.09 -1.65
CA PRO A 77 -3.45 -1.02 -0.79
C PRO A 77 -1.94 -1.06 -0.49
N ILE A 78 -1.08 -0.61 -1.41
CA ILE A 78 0.36 -0.60 -1.16
C ILE A 78 0.73 0.44 -0.09
N LEU A 79 0.09 1.62 -0.10
CA LEU A 79 0.27 2.63 0.93
C LEU A 79 -0.28 2.16 2.29
N ALA A 80 -1.43 1.49 2.32
CA ALA A 80 -1.96 0.91 3.55
C ALA A 80 -1.01 -0.12 4.18
N LYS A 81 -0.40 -1.01 3.37
CA LYS A 81 0.62 -1.95 3.83
C LYS A 81 1.84 -1.25 4.42
N LYS A 82 2.30 -0.17 3.77
CA LYS A 82 3.41 0.64 4.29
C LYS A 82 3.05 1.32 5.59
N LEU A 83 1.84 1.89 5.71
CA LEU A 83 1.37 2.49 6.96
C LEU A 83 1.35 1.45 8.08
N LEU A 84 0.87 0.24 7.82
CA LEU A 84 0.92 -0.88 8.77
C LEU A 84 2.37 -1.25 9.16
N GLN A 85 3.33 -1.18 8.24
CA GLN A 85 4.74 -1.40 8.54
C GLN A 85 5.31 -0.29 9.43
N GLU A 86 4.98 0.98 9.15
CA GLU A 86 5.40 2.11 9.98
C GLU A 86 4.79 2.03 11.39
N ILE A 87 3.51 1.67 11.52
CA ILE A 87 2.86 1.44 12.82
C ILE A 87 3.60 0.36 13.62
N LYS A 88 4.01 -0.74 12.98
CA LYS A 88 4.76 -1.83 13.63
C LYS A 88 6.14 -1.41 14.17
N LYS A 89 6.75 -0.38 13.58
CA LYS A 89 8.01 0.19 14.09
C LYS A 89 7.79 1.01 15.36
N VAL A 90 6.60 1.62 15.49
CA VAL A 90 6.23 2.43 16.66
C VAL A 90 5.72 1.55 17.81
N THR A 91 4.96 0.48 17.50
CA THR A 91 4.36 -0.37 18.53
C THR A 91 4.10 -1.80 18.04
N SER A 92 4.14 -2.77 18.96
CA SER A 92 3.73 -4.16 18.71
C SER A 92 2.21 -4.39 18.85
N GLN A 93 1.45 -3.37 19.26
CA GLN A 93 0.00 -3.46 19.41
C GLN A 93 -0.71 -3.65 18.06
N LYS A 94 -1.83 -4.37 18.08
CA LYS A 94 -2.67 -4.57 16.89
C LYS A 94 -3.39 -3.27 16.52
N VAL A 95 -3.61 -3.06 15.22
CA VAL A 95 -4.62 -2.09 14.75
C VAL A 95 -5.99 -2.68 15.00
N VAL A 96 -6.81 -1.97 15.78
CA VAL A 96 -8.14 -2.45 16.20
C VAL A 96 -9.28 -1.75 15.49
N ALA A 97 -9.06 -0.52 15.03
CA ALA A 97 -10.06 0.24 14.30
C ALA A 97 -9.42 1.14 13.24
N VAL A 98 -10.17 1.40 12.17
CA VAL A 98 -9.92 2.43 11.17
C VAL A 98 -11.13 3.35 11.15
N ILE A 99 -10.93 4.64 11.40
CA ILE A 99 -11.95 5.66 11.22
C ILE A 99 -11.78 6.23 9.82
N VAL A 100 -12.80 6.09 8.99
CA VAL A 100 -12.85 6.72 7.67
C VAL A 100 -13.54 8.06 7.81
N THR A 101 -12.87 9.14 7.42
CA THR A 101 -13.40 10.50 7.55
C THR A 101 -14.45 10.80 6.50
N HIS A 102 -14.28 10.30 5.27
CA HIS A 102 -15.24 10.40 4.17
C HIS A 102 -14.93 9.41 3.03
N TYR A 103 -15.77 9.40 1.98
CA TYR A 103 -15.80 8.32 0.97
C TYR A 103 -14.77 8.46 -0.16
N HIS A 104 -13.96 9.51 -0.21
CA HIS A 104 -13.06 9.71 -1.34
C HIS A 104 -11.95 8.65 -1.41
N ALA A 105 -11.49 8.41 -2.63
CA ALA A 105 -10.59 7.30 -2.97
C ALA A 105 -9.30 7.30 -2.14
N ASP A 106 -8.75 8.48 -1.88
CA ASP A 106 -7.55 8.73 -1.09
C ASP A 106 -7.70 8.38 0.40
N HIS A 107 -8.93 8.15 0.87
CA HIS A 107 -9.24 7.74 2.25
C HIS A 107 -9.64 6.26 2.37
N VAL A 108 -10.17 5.64 1.30
CA VAL A 108 -10.84 4.33 1.38
C VAL A 108 -10.17 3.20 0.60
N TYR A 109 -9.30 3.50 -0.36
CA TYR A 109 -8.76 2.47 -1.27
C TYR A 109 -7.77 1.50 -0.61
N GLY A 110 -7.29 1.80 0.60
CA GLY A 110 -6.47 0.89 1.38
C GLY A 110 -7.22 -0.04 2.35
N LEU A 111 -8.54 0.12 2.53
CA LEU A 111 -9.31 -0.50 3.61
C LEU A 111 -9.21 -2.03 3.66
N GLN A 112 -9.10 -2.69 2.51
CA GLN A 112 -8.96 -4.14 2.39
C GLN A 112 -7.74 -4.68 3.15
N GLU A 113 -6.66 -3.91 3.28
CA GLU A 113 -5.46 -4.35 4.01
C GLU A 113 -5.69 -4.34 5.53
N PHE A 114 -6.49 -3.38 6.02
CA PHE A 114 -6.92 -3.34 7.42
C PHE A 114 -7.97 -4.42 7.73
N LYS A 115 -8.90 -4.67 6.80
CA LYS A 115 -9.90 -5.74 6.93
C LYS A 115 -9.23 -7.13 7.03
N LYS A 116 -8.17 -7.37 6.25
CA LYS A 116 -7.40 -8.63 6.28
C LYS A 116 -6.78 -8.95 7.64
N ILE A 117 -6.43 -7.93 8.43
CA ILE A 117 -5.86 -8.10 9.78
C ILE A 117 -6.92 -8.05 10.89
N GLY A 118 -8.21 -7.99 10.54
CA GLY A 118 -9.32 -8.01 11.48
C GLY A 118 -9.61 -6.67 12.16
N ALA A 119 -9.11 -5.54 11.62
CA ALA A 119 -9.48 -4.23 12.13
C ALA A 119 -10.97 -3.95 11.85
N LYS A 120 -11.65 -3.33 12.81
CA LYS A 120 -12.99 -2.79 12.60
C LYS A 120 -12.89 -1.54 11.72
N ILE A 121 -13.69 -1.46 10.67
CA ILE A 121 -13.86 -0.25 9.87
C ILE A 121 -15.16 0.41 10.30
#